data_AF-A0A7W9PFQ5-F1
#
_entry.id   AF-A0A7W9PFQ5-F1
#
_cell.length_a   1.000
_cell.length_b   1.000
_cell.length_c   1.000
_cell.angle_alpha   90.00
_cell.angle_beta   90.00
_cell.angle_gamma   90.00
#
_symmetry.space_group_name_H-M   'P 1'
#
loop_
_entity.id
_entity.type
_entity.pdbx_description
1 polymer ?
#
loop_
_entity_poly.entity_id
_entity_poly.type
_entity_poly.pdbx_seq_one_letter_code
_entity_poly.pdbx_strand_id
1 'polypeptide(L)'
;MTQPDGSDPGHLGPSHPGGFADWRNLTQADIADRTKAPLVGAGGSYTQVQESIGADDGNVIPTGSGLWQSFTRNADATFPRILLAPRADQTASGGGSGSAHSHSIPYDDPPDYQPAGGGANTVELGFFSVSKDREYSRLTFGTGNSVTALGISAMYAGAYLMNPNTGALQLMASVAGDIKATVANTNSEYTLTLSTAVEALKSEIWAVGLLQVTGFGQNCKSILATKLWQYAAPAGLRPAALYGTGPASTTLPSTIPYGSITFNPGLCPYYALS
;
A
#
# COMPACT_ATOMS: atom_id res chain seq x y z
N MET A 1 -4.06 -25.00 41.81
CA MET A 1 -4.33 -24.10 40.68
C MET A 1 -4.07 -24.92 39.42
N THR A 2 -5.10 -25.63 38.96
CA THR A 2 -5.03 -26.59 37.87
C THR A 2 -5.53 -25.90 36.60
N GLN A 3 -4.74 -26.00 35.53
CA GLN A 3 -5.00 -25.48 34.20
C GLN A 3 -6.24 -26.20 33.61
N PRO A 4 -7.19 -25.49 32.97
CA PRO A 4 -8.28 -26.15 32.27
C PRO A 4 -7.71 -26.90 31.07
N ASP A 5 -7.96 -28.21 31.01
CA ASP A 5 -7.72 -29.03 29.83
C ASP A 5 -8.74 -28.63 28.75
N GLY A 6 -8.22 -28.33 27.56
CA GLY A 6 -9.00 -27.92 26.40
C GLY A 6 -9.76 -29.09 25.75
N SER A 7 -10.51 -29.86 26.52
CA SER A 7 -11.37 -30.93 26.02
C SER A 7 -12.82 -30.45 25.86
N ASP A 8 -13.02 -29.39 25.08
CA ASP A 8 -14.34 -29.12 24.50
C ASP A 8 -14.42 -29.86 23.16
N PRO A 9 -15.19 -30.96 23.05
CA PRO A 9 -15.21 -31.83 21.86
C PRO A 9 -15.87 -31.21 20.62
N GLY A 10 -16.26 -29.94 20.66
CA GLY A 10 -16.92 -29.24 19.55
C GLY A 10 -16.01 -28.46 18.61
N HIS A 11 -14.73 -28.25 18.93
CA HIS A 11 -13.88 -27.32 18.18
C HIS A 11 -12.71 -28.02 17.48
N LEU A 12 -12.72 -27.99 16.14
CA LEU A 12 -11.60 -28.38 15.30
C LEU A 12 -10.47 -27.35 15.43
N GLY A 13 -9.67 -27.48 16.49
CA GLY A 13 -8.43 -26.73 16.64
C GLY A 13 -7.37 -27.23 15.64
N PRO A 14 -6.51 -26.35 15.09
CA PRO A 14 -5.49 -26.70 14.09
C PRO A 14 -4.37 -27.62 14.60
N SER A 15 -4.44 -28.10 15.84
CA SER A 15 -3.41 -28.91 16.50
C SER A 15 -3.81 -30.37 16.76
N HIS A 16 -4.96 -30.85 16.26
CA HIS A 16 -5.37 -32.25 16.46
C HIS A 16 -4.78 -33.19 15.39
N PRO A 17 -3.91 -34.15 15.76
CA PRO A 17 -3.46 -35.21 14.86
C PRO A 17 -4.64 -36.16 14.64
N GLY A 18 -5.36 -35.98 13.53
CA GLY A 18 -6.61 -36.68 13.22
C GLY A 18 -7.49 -35.94 12.21
N GLY A 19 -7.34 -34.61 12.11
CA GLY A 19 -8.23 -33.75 11.31
C GLY A 19 -8.32 -34.05 9.81
N PHE A 20 -7.38 -34.80 9.23
CA PHE A 20 -7.45 -35.19 7.82
C PHE A 20 -8.41 -36.36 7.54
N ALA A 21 -8.67 -37.23 8.53
CA ALA A 21 -9.68 -38.27 8.42
C ALA A 21 -11.09 -37.66 8.59
N ASP A 22 -11.22 -36.72 9.52
CA ASP A 22 -12.48 -36.01 9.77
C ASP A 22 -12.87 -35.10 8.59
N TRP A 23 -11.89 -34.46 7.94
CA TRP A 23 -12.12 -33.69 6.71
C TRP A 23 -12.66 -34.52 5.54
N ARG A 24 -12.20 -35.77 5.39
CA ARG A 24 -12.68 -36.68 4.32
C ARG A 24 -14.13 -37.13 4.51
N ASN A 25 -14.65 -37.04 5.72
CA ASN A 25 -15.99 -37.51 6.07
C ASN A 25 -17.02 -36.37 6.18
N LEU A 26 -16.64 -35.13 5.82
CA LEU A 26 -17.57 -34.00 5.80
C LEU A 26 -18.67 -34.21 4.76
N THR A 27 -19.92 -34.12 5.20
CA THR A 27 -21.07 -34.12 4.29
C THR A 27 -21.35 -32.71 3.77
N GLN A 28 -22.17 -32.59 2.73
CA GLN A 28 -22.59 -31.29 2.20
C GLN A 28 -23.31 -30.41 3.25
N ALA A 29 -23.99 -31.03 4.22
CA ALA A 29 -24.60 -30.33 5.35
C ALA A 29 -23.55 -29.80 6.34
N ASP A 30 -22.45 -30.54 6.55
CA ASP A 30 -21.34 -30.11 7.44
C ASP A 30 -20.51 -28.97 6.83
N ILE A 31 -20.43 -28.89 5.50
CA ILE A 31 -19.77 -27.79 4.77
C ILE A 31 -20.58 -26.49 4.89
N ALA A 32 -21.91 -26.58 5.03
CA ALA A 32 -22.78 -25.42 5.23
C ALA A 32 -22.81 -24.92 6.69
N ASP A 33 -22.37 -25.74 7.65
CA ASP A 33 -22.24 -25.36 9.05
C ASP A 33 -20.95 -24.57 9.29
N ARG A 34 -21.10 -23.24 9.39
CA ARG A 34 -20.02 -22.26 9.60
C ARG A 34 -19.21 -22.48 10.89
N THR A 35 -19.65 -23.32 11.81
CA THR A 35 -18.91 -23.64 13.04
C THR A 35 -17.86 -24.74 12.86
N LYS A 36 -17.92 -25.50 11.76
CA LYS A 36 -17.08 -26.71 11.55
C LYS A 36 -16.13 -26.63 10.35
N ALA A 37 -16.28 -25.67 9.46
CA ALA A 37 -15.40 -25.54 8.29
C ALA A 37 -14.86 -24.10 8.15
N PRO A 38 -13.59 -23.84 8.48
CA PRO A 38 -12.93 -22.61 8.05
C PRO A 38 -12.63 -22.73 6.56
N LEU A 39 -13.52 -22.14 5.74
CA LEU A 39 -13.31 -21.64 4.38
C LEU A 39 -12.38 -22.46 3.48
N VAL A 40 -12.93 -23.44 2.75
CA VAL A 40 -12.46 -23.72 1.38
C VAL A 40 -13.67 -23.94 0.48
N GLY A 41 -13.80 -23.10 -0.53
CA GLY A 41 -14.83 -23.21 -1.55
C GLY A 41 -14.71 -24.54 -2.30
N ALA A 42 -15.75 -25.36 -2.20
CA ALA A 42 -16.02 -26.42 -3.15
C ALA A 42 -17.50 -26.35 -3.52
N GLY A 43 -17.79 -25.73 -4.67
CA GLY A 43 -19.06 -25.92 -5.39
C GLY A 43 -20.09 -24.78 -5.37
N GLY A 44 -19.86 -23.66 -4.68
CA GLY A 44 -20.77 -22.51 -4.71
C GLY A 44 -20.63 -21.68 -6.00
N SER A 45 -21.75 -21.35 -6.66
CA SER A 45 -21.73 -20.49 -7.85
C SER A 45 -21.07 -19.14 -7.57
N TYR A 46 -20.40 -18.55 -8.58
CA TYR A 46 -19.69 -17.26 -8.51
C TYR A 46 -20.47 -16.15 -7.79
N THR A 47 -21.80 -16.16 -7.91
CA THR A 47 -22.72 -15.20 -7.30
C THR A 47 -22.75 -15.29 -5.77
N GLN A 48 -22.66 -16.49 -5.19
CA GLN A 48 -22.71 -16.69 -3.72
C GLN A 48 -21.39 -16.29 -3.03
N VAL A 49 -20.26 -16.37 -3.73
CA VAL A 49 -18.97 -15.89 -3.22
C VAL A 49 -18.93 -14.36 -3.20
N GLN A 50 -19.57 -13.69 -4.16
CA GLN A 50 -19.72 -12.24 -4.11
C GLN A 50 -20.67 -11.79 -3.00
N GLU A 51 -21.76 -12.52 -2.77
CA GLU A 51 -22.69 -12.23 -1.67
C GLU A 51 -22.06 -12.50 -0.29
N SER A 52 -21.21 -13.51 -0.12
CA SER A 52 -20.54 -13.78 1.18
C SER A 52 -19.38 -12.83 1.49
N ILE A 53 -18.82 -12.15 0.49
CA ILE A 53 -17.85 -11.06 0.71
C ILE A 53 -18.59 -9.76 1.10
N GLY A 54 -19.83 -9.59 0.60
CA GLY A 54 -20.68 -8.44 0.89
C GLY A 54 -21.52 -8.57 2.17
N ALA A 55 -21.82 -9.79 2.60
CA ALA A 55 -22.67 -10.08 3.75
C ALA A 55 -21.93 -11.03 4.69
N ASP A 56 -21.14 -10.49 5.62
CA ASP A 56 -21.04 -11.02 6.97
C ASP A 56 -20.37 -9.99 7.90
N ASP A 57 -21.04 -9.82 9.03
CA ASP A 57 -20.80 -8.92 10.13
C ASP A 57 -19.32 -8.84 10.54
N GLY A 58 -18.88 -7.64 10.94
CA GLY A 58 -17.50 -7.25 11.25
C GLY A 58 -16.82 -7.94 12.44
N ASN A 59 -17.07 -9.24 12.66
CA ASN A 59 -16.52 -10.03 13.76
C ASN A 59 -15.93 -11.39 13.34
N VAL A 60 -15.82 -11.67 12.04
CA VAL A 60 -15.03 -12.79 11.53
C VAL A 60 -13.58 -12.32 11.47
N ILE A 61 -12.76 -12.84 12.40
CA ILE A 61 -11.30 -12.69 12.56
C ILE A 61 -10.69 -11.70 11.55
N PRO A 62 -10.15 -10.53 11.96
CA PRO A 62 -9.26 -9.82 11.06
C PRO A 62 -8.11 -10.77 10.83
N THR A 63 -8.11 -11.44 9.69
CA THR A 63 -6.96 -12.16 9.16
C THR A 63 -5.96 -11.08 8.78
N GLY A 64 -5.40 -10.46 9.80
CA GLY A 64 -4.08 -9.90 9.77
C GLY A 64 -3.13 -11.05 9.50
N SER A 65 -3.11 -11.55 8.26
CA SER A 65 -1.90 -12.02 7.61
C SER A 65 -1.01 -10.80 7.32
N GLY A 66 -0.84 -9.96 8.35
CA GLY A 66 0.03 -8.82 8.36
C GLY A 66 1.44 -9.34 8.49
N LEU A 67 1.99 -9.85 7.39
CA LEU A 67 3.39 -9.53 7.09
C LEU A 67 3.51 -8.03 7.39
N TRP A 68 4.39 -7.66 8.33
CA TRP A 68 4.54 -6.31 8.89
C TRP A 68 4.28 -5.25 7.81
N GLN A 69 3.04 -4.73 7.77
CA GLN A 69 2.62 -3.85 6.68
C GLN A 69 3.33 -2.50 6.80
N SER A 70 3.57 -2.10 8.06
CA SER A 70 4.30 -0.94 8.50
C SER A 70 4.89 -1.21 9.90
N PHE A 71 5.71 -0.31 10.42
CA PHE A 71 6.10 -0.31 11.84
C PHE A 71 4.93 0.02 12.77
N THR A 72 3.92 0.73 12.26
CA THR A 72 2.74 1.09 13.02
C THR A 72 1.67 0.03 12.82
N ARG A 73 1.26 -0.64 13.91
CA ARG A 73 0.27 -1.74 13.90
C ARG A 73 -1.08 -1.36 13.26
N ASN A 74 -1.42 -0.06 13.25
CA ASN A 74 -2.70 0.44 12.74
C ASN A 74 -2.56 1.24 11.43
N ALA A 75 -1.43 1.15 10.74
CA ALA A 75 -1.28 1.83 9.46
C ALA A 75 -1.91 1.01 8.34
N ASP A 76 -2.71 1.66 7.49
CA ASP A 76 -3.00 1.12 6.16
C ASP A 76 -1.95 1.67 5.19
N ALA A 77 -1.26 0.77 4.50
CA ALA A 77 -0.17 1.10 3.58
C ALA A 77 -0.52 0.70 2.15
N THR A 78 0.04 1.40 1.16
CA THR A 78 -0.09 1.08 -0.26
C THR A 78 0.40 -0.34 -0.58
N PHE A 79 1.40 -0.82 0.18
CA PHE A 79 1.84 -2.21 0.19
C PHE A 79 2.63 -2.52 1.47
N PRO A 80 2.80 -3.82 1.82
CA PRO A 80 3.56 -4.18 3.01
C PRO A 80 5.04 -3.78 2.92
N ARG A 81 5.56 -3.12 3.97
CA ARG A 81 6.94 -2.64 4.06
C ARG A 81 8.00 -3.69 3.77
N ILE A 82 7.74 -4.96 4.06
CA ILE A 82 8.65 -6.08 3.74
C ILE A 82 8.95 -6.21 2.24
N LEU A 83 8.10 -5.68 1.36
CA LEU A 83 8.34 -5.67 -0.08
C LEU A 83 9.34 -4.59 -0.53
N LEU A 84 9.84 -3.75 0.39
CA LEU A 84 10.98 -2.85 0.19
C LEU A 84 12.33 -3.57 0.37
N ALA A 85 12.37 -4.90 0.27
CA ALA A 85 13.63 -5.63 0.26
C ALA A 85 14.50 -5.15 -0.92
N PRO A 86 15.82 -4.92 -0.71
CA PRO A 86 16.75 -4.59 -1.78
C PRO A 86 16.60 -5.59 -2.92
N ARG A 87 16.48 -5.08 -4.15
CA ARG A 87 16.40 -5.91 -5.35
C ARG A 87 17.67 -5.71 -6.15
N ALA A 88 18.28 -6.83 -6.52
CA ALA A 88 19.27 -6.88 -7.56
C ALA A 88 18.63 -6.45 -8.89
N ASP A 89 18.75 -5.18 -9.28
CA ASP A 89 18.09 -4.66 -10.48
C ASP A 89 19.06 -4.31 -11.62
N GLN A 90 20.36 -4.49 -11.39
CA GLN A 90 21.41 -4.33 -12.40
C GLN A 90 22.39 -5.51 -12.33
N THR A 91 22.63 -6.13 -13.48
CA THR A 91 23.89 -6.85 -13.70
C THR A 91 24.92 -5.81 -14.13
N ALA A 92 26.07 -5.74 -13.44
CA ALA A 92 27.16 -4.87 -13.86
C ALA A 92 27.53 -5.17 -15.32
N SER A 93 27.24 -4.24 -16.24
CA SER A 93 27.55 -4.38 -17.66
C SER A 93 29.04 -4.10 -17.88
N GLY A 94 29.88 -5.09 -17.61
CA GLY A 94 31.29 -5.08 -18.00
C GLY A 94 31.43 -5.38 -19.48
N GLY A 95 31.82 -4.38 -20.28
CA GLY A 95 32.21 -4.56 -21.67
C GLY A 95 33.41 -5.51 -21.77
N GLY A 96 33.31 -6.52 -22.64
CA GLY A 96 34.26 -7.61 -22.71
C GLY A 96 35.67 -7.21 -23.12
N SER A 97 36.65 -7.59 -22.30
CA SER A 97 38.01 -7.91 -22.74
C SER A 97 38.60 -8.97 -21.82
N GLY A 98 38.46 -10.25 -22.19
CA GLY A 98 39.36 -11.39 -21.89
C GLY A 98 39.94 -11.63 -20.48
N SER A 99 39.51 -10.91 -19.44
CA SER A 99 40.09 -10.98 -18.10
C SER A 99 39.02 -11.38 -17.09
N ALA A 100 39.41 -12.20 -16.11
CA ALA A 100 38.54 -12.61 -15.01
C ALA A 100 38.03 -11.36 -14.30
N HIS A 101 36.73 -11.12 -14.38
CA HIS A 101 36.08 -10.02 -13.69
C HIS A 101 34.97 -10.57 -12.81
N SER A 102 34.74 -9.91 -11.68
CA SER A 102 33.65 -10.22 -10.77
C SER A 102 32.43 -9.36 -11.13
N HIS A 103 31.25 -9.96 -11.09
CA HIS A 103 30.01 -9.22 -11.04
C HIS A 103 29.65 -9.01 -9.58
N SER A 104 29.66 -7.76 -9.11
CA SER A 104 28.95 -7.40 -7.90
C SER A 104 27.52 -7.05 -8.27
N ILE A 105 26.58 -7.68 -7.58
CA ILE A 105 25.21 -7.20 -7.51
C ILE A 105 25.20 -6.26 -6.31
N PRO A 106 25.12 -4.93 -6.49
CA PRO A 106 24.98 -4.04 -5.36
C PRO A 106 23.63 -4.34 -4.69
N TYR A 107 23.68 -4.72 -3.41
CA TYR A 107 22.49 -4.91 -2.56
C TYR A 107 22.20 -3.68 -1.69
N ASP A 108 22.99 -2.61 -1.85
CA ASP A 108 22.95 -1.44 -0.99
C ASP A 108 21.99 -0.35 -1.50
N ASP A 109 21.37 -0.54 -2.66
CA ASP A 109 20.39 0.41 -3.19
C ASP A 109 18.97 0.05 -2.70
N PRO A 110 18.32 0.93 -1.93
CA PRO A 110 16.94 0.72 -1.54
C PRO A 110 16.05 0.76 -2.80
N PRO A 111 14.97 -0.02 -2.84
CA PRO A 111 14.03 0.06 -3.94
C PRO A 111 13.33 1.43 -3.87
N ASP A 112 13.73 2.31 -4.78
CA ASP A 112 13.25 3.68 -4.88
C ASP A 112 12.88 4.05 -6.31
N TYR A 113 12.24 5.21 -6.43
CA TYR A 113 11.88 5.83 -7.69
C TYR A 113 12.03 7.33 -7.54
N GLN A 114 12.55 7.99 -8.57
CA GLN A 114 12.64 9.44 -8.61
C GLN A 114 11.48 10.02 -9.43
N PRO A 115 10.55 10.76 -8.79
CA PRO A 115 9.50 11.48 -9.50
C PRO A 115 10.06 12.47 -10.52
N ALA A 116 9.22 12.85 -11.48
CA ALA A 116 9.59 13.86 -12.47
C ALA A 116 9.93 15.20 -11.81
N GLY A 117 11.15 15.68 -12.03
CA GLY A 117 11.60 17.02 -11.63
C GLY A 117 11.36 18.06 -12.73
N GLY A 118 12.20 19.10 -12.74
CA GLY A 118 12.27 20.07 -13.84
C GLY A 118 11.03 20.94 -14.00
N GLY A 119 10.23 21.11 -12.94
CA GLY A 119 8.98 21.88 -12.99
C GLY A 119 7.74 21.08 -13.35
N ALA A 120 7.81 19.74 -13.44
CA ALA A 120 6.64 18.89 -13.64
C ALA A 120 5.60 19.06 -12.51
N ASN A 121 6.08 19.11 -11.26
CA ASN A 121 5.32 19.47 -10.07
C ASN A 121 3.98 18.71 -9.94
N THR A 122 4.00 17.41 -10.24
CA THR A 122 2.84 16.54 -10.13
C THR A 122 2.66 16.01 -8.71
N VAL A 123 1.42 15.73 -8.33
CA VAL A 123 1.12 15.06 -7.06
C VAL A 123 1.25 13.55 -7.26
N GLU A 124 2.19 12.92 -6.55
CA GLU A 124 2.38 11.47 -6.52
C GLU A 124 1.30 10.83 -5.64
N LEU A 125 0.44 9.99 -6.21
CA LEU A 125 -0.74 9.42 -5.54
C LEU A 125 -0.58 7.90 -5.37
N GLY A 126 -0.45 7.43 -4.14
CA GLY A 126 -0.48 6.00 -3.82
C GLY A 126 -1.81 5.62 -3.16
N PHE A 127 -2.51 4.64 -3.73
CA PHE A 127 -3.86 4.25 -3.34
C PHE A 127 -3.86 3.00 -2.45
N PHE A 128 -4.80 2.93 -1.51
CA PHE A 128 -5.08 1.74 -0.71
C PHE A 128 -6.54 1.70 -0.27
N SER A 129 -6.97 0.53 0.20
CA SER A 129 -8.30 0.32 0.76
C SER A 129 -8.21 0.26 2.29
N VAL A 130 -9.16 0.88 2.97
CA VAL A 130 -9.23 0.91 4.43
C VAL A 130 -9.70 -0.45 4.94
N SER A 131 -8.88 -1.11 5.76
CA SER A 131 -9.20 -2.49 6.20
C SER A 131 -10.19 -2.57 7.37
N LYS A 132 -10.35 -1.48 8.13
CA LYS A 132 -11.33 -1.35 9.24
C LYS A 132 -11.55 0.13 9.55
N ASP A 133 -12.71 0.47 10.09
CA ASP A 133 -13.04 1.82 10.56
C ASP A 133 -11.96 2.34 11.51
N ARG A 134 -11.44 3.53 11.25
CA ARG A 134 -10.38 4.15 12.05
C ARG A 134 -10.29 5.64 11.80
N GLU A 135 -9.50 6.30 12.64
CA GLU A 135 -9.09 7.68 12.44
C GLU A 135 -7.62 7.72 12.00
N TYR A 136 -7.30 8.50 10.97
CA TYR A 136 -5.94 8.79 10.56
C TYR A 136 -5.51 10.15 11.09
N SER A 137 -4.38 10.18 11.80
CA SER A 137 -3.77 11.41 12.31
C SER A 137 -2.34 11.59 11.80
N ARG A 138 -1.78 10.57 11.15
CA ARG A 138 -0.40 10.55 10.68
C ARG A 138 -0.31 9.99 9.27
N LEU A 139 0.66 10.53 8.54
CA LEU A 139 1.04 10.09 7.20
C LEU A 139 2.50 9.67 7.22
N THR A 140 2.78 8.50 6.66
CA THR A 140 4.13 7.94 6.57
C THR A 140 4.54 7.74 5.13
N PHE A 141 5.79 8.08 4.80
CA PHE A 141 6.44 7.74 3.53
C PHE A 141 7.95 7.61 3.73
N GLY A 142 8.64 7.01 2.75
CA GLY A 142 10.10 6.89 2.78
C GLY A 142 10.78 7.66 1.64
N THR A 143 11.95 8.23 1.91
CA THR A 143 12.86 8.77 0.90
C THR A 143 13.87 7.71 0.47
N GLY A 144 14.23 7.69 -0.81
CA GLY A 144 15.27 6.81 -1.34
C GLY A 144 16.66 7.44 -1.30
N ASN A 145 17.55 6.96 -2.19
CA ASN A 145 18.99 7.22 -2.18
C ASN A 145 19.39 8.47 -3.01
N SER A 146 18.50 8.99 -3.85
CA SER A 146 18.81 10.10 -4.75
C SER A 146 19.00 11.42 -4.00
N VAL A 147 20.19 12.00 -4.15
CA VAL A 147 20.49 13.35 -3.67
C VAL A 147 20.11 14.34 -4.77
N THR A 148 19.09 15.15 -4.52
CA THR A 148 18.61 16.17 -5.45
C THR A 148 19.66 17.23 -5.70
N ALA A 149 20.27 17.25 -6.90
CA ALA A 149 21.07 18.38 -7.36
C ALA A 149 20.21 19.66 -7.30
N LEU A 150 20.70 20.70 -6.62
CA LEU A 150 20.02 21.98 -6.36
C LEU A 150 18.75 21.91 -5.48
N GLY A 151 18.41 20.74 -4.95
CA GLY A 151 17.26 20.55 -4.07
C GLY A 151 15.89 20.67 -4.77
N ILE A 152 14.84 20.54 -3.96
CA ILE A 152 13.46 20.91 -4.32
C ILE A 152 13.15 22.31 -3.77
N SER A 153 12.17 22.99 -4.33
CA SER A 153 11.70 24.30 -3.85
C SER A 153 10.77 24.17 -2.64
N ALA A 154 9.82 23.23 -2.68
CA ALA A 154 8.89 22.93 -1.60
C ALA A 154 8.45 21.45 -1.65
N MET A 155 7.89 20.96 -0.55
CA MET A 155 7.32 19.62 -0.45
C MET A 155 6.03 19.65 0.37
N TYR A 156 5.01 18.91 -0.05
CA TYR A 156 3.73 18.82 0.64
C TYR A 156 3.24 17.37 0.67
N ALA A 157 2.54 16.99 1.74
CA ALA A 157 1.95 15.66 1.89
C ALA A 157 0.51 15.76 2.39
N GLY A 158 -0.38 14.89 1.92
CA GLY A 158 -1.78 14.86 2.35
C GLY A 158 -2.51 13.57 2.03
N ALA A 159 -3.69 13.44 2.63
CA ALA A 159 -4.59 12.32 2.51
C ALA A 159 -5.83 12.72 1.70
N TYR A 160 -6.14 11.94 0.68
CA TYR A 160 -7.29 12.12 -0.18
C TYR A 160 -8.26 10.95 -0.04
N LEU A 161 -9.56 11.25 -0.02
CA LEU A 161 -10.62 10.26 -0.14
C LEU A 161 -11.07 10.18 -1.60
N MET A 162 -11.19 8.96 -2.14
CA MET A 162 -11.74 8.74 -3.47
C MET A 162 -13.25 8.63 -3.41
N ASN A 163 -13.94 9.46 -4.18
CA ASN A 163 -15.37 9.33 -4.40
C ASN A 163 -15.66 8.03 -5.19
N PRO A 164 -16.47 7.10 -4.68
CA PRO A 164 -16.68 5.79 -5.32
C PRO A 164 -17.40 5.91 -6.67
N ASN A 165 -18.26 6.91 -6.84
CA ASN A 165 -19.09 7.09 -8.03
C ASN A 165 -18.34 7.77 -9.18
N THR A 166 -17.43 8.69 -8.87
CA THR A 166 -16.73 9.52 -9.88
C THR A 166 -15.24 9.22 -9.99
N GLY A 167 -14.64 8.59 -8.97
CA GLY A 167 -13.20 8.41 -8.84
C GLY A 167 -12.44 9.68 -8.47
N ALA A 168 -13.12 10.83 -8.39
CA ALA A 168 -12.48 12.08 -8.03
C ALA A 168 -11.92 11.98 -6.60
N LEU A 169 -10.73 12.54 -6.40
CA LEU A 169 -10.10 12.63 -5.09
C LEU A 169 -10.46 13.96 -4.44
N GLN A 170 -10.80 13.93 -3.16
CA GLN A 170 -10.98 15.10 -2.31
C GLN A 170 -9.91 15.12 -1.23
N LEU A 171 -9.19 16.24 -1.09
CA LEU A 171 -8.21 16.40 -0.02
C LEU A 171 -8.93 16.51 1.32
N MET A 172 -8.71 15.54 2.20
CA MET A 172 -9.37 15.46 3.51
C MET A 172 -8.50 16.09 4.59
N ALA A 173 -7.18 15.86 4.53
CA ALA A 173 -6.21 16.48 5.42
C ALA A 173 -4.84 16.58 4.76
N SER A 174 -4.05 17.55 5.19
CA SER A 174 -2.66 17.71 4.79
C SER A 174 -1.75 17.92 5.99
N VAL A 175 -0.47 17.61 5.83
CA VAL A 175 0.55 18.06 6.77
C VAL A 175 0.67 19.58 6.62
N ALA A 176 0.77 20.29 7.75
CA ALA A 176 0.78 21.74 7.74
C ALA A 176 2.05 22.31 7.07
N GLY A 177 1.85 23.11 6.02
CA GLY A 177 2.91 23.89 5.38
C GLY A 177 3.88 23.07 4.52
N ASP A 178 4.99 23.72 4.15
CA ASP A 178 6.09 23.11 3.40
C ASP A 178 6.92 22.22 4.34
N ILE A 179 7.02 20.93 3.99
CA ILE A 179 7.76 19.92 4.78
C ILE A 179 9.18 19.68 4.28
N LYS A 180 9.66 20.43 3.28
CA LYS A 180 11.00 20.26 2.68
C LYS A 180 12.12 20.26 3.73
N ALA A 181 12.07 21.18 4.70
CA ALA A 181 13.09 21.29 5.73
C ALA A 181 13.09 20.10 6.69
N THR A 182 11.92 19.51 6.93
CA THR A 182 11.75 18.30 7.75
C THR A 182 12.29 17.06 7.03
N VAL A 183 12.09 16.98 5.72
CA VAL A 183 12.45 15.83 4.87
C VAL A 183 13.86 16.01 4.28
N ALA A 184 14.86 16.15 5.17
CA ALA A 184 16.22 16.50 4.79
C ALA A 184 17.04 15.30 4.31
N ASN A 185 16.90 14.14 4.97
CA ASN A 185 17.75 12.98 4.78
C ASN A 185 17.30 12.10 3.62
N THR A 186 18.23 11.33 3.07
CA THR A 186 17.95 10.20 2.19
C THR A 186 17.74 8.93 3.01
N ASN A 187 17.21 7.88 2.40
CA ASN A 187 17.06 6.54 2.99
C ASN A 187 16.37 6.53 4.38
N SER A 188 15.42 7.44 4.58
CA SER A 188 14.75 7.69 5.85
C SER A 188 13.25 7.56 5.69
N GLU A 189 12.59 6.97 6.70
CA GLU A 189 11.14 6.94 6.80
C GLU A 189 10.67 8.12 7.66
N TYR A 190 9.69 8.87 7.16
CA TYR A 190 9.11 10.03 7.80
C TYR A 190 7.67 9.74 8.17
N THR A 191 7.32 9.97 9.43
CA THR A 191 5.94 9.97 9.90
C THR A 191 5.58 11.38 10.36
N LEU A 192 4.61 11.98 9.69
CA LEU A 192 4.22 13.38 9.87
C LEU A 192 2.78 13.47 10.36
N THR A 193 2.50 14.42 11.23
CA THR A 193 1.16 14.67 11.75
C THR A 193 0.33 15.44 10.73
N LEU A 194 -0.87 14.94 10.45
CA LEU A 194 -1.88 15.66 9.67
C LEU A 194 -2.41 16.84 10.49
N SER A 195 -2.72 17.95 9.81
CA SER A 195 -3.29 19.15 10.45
C SER A 195 -4.65 18.91 11.09
N THR A 196 -5.38 17.90 10.64
CA THR A 196 -6.66 17.46 11.19
C THR A 196 -6.73 15.94 11.06
N ALA A 197 -7.20 15.28 12.12
CA ALA A 197 -7.44 13.86 12.07
C ALA A 197 -8.69 13.58 11.22
N VAL A 198 -8.68 12.49 10.45
CA VAL A 198 -9.76 12.17 9.51
C VAL A 198 -10.30 10.78 9.80
N GLU A 199 -11.62 10.68 9.91
CA GLU A 199 -12.30 9.39 10.02
C GLU A 199 -12.34 8.71 8.65
N ALA A 200 -12.01 7.43 8.65
CA ALA A 200 -11.99 6.58 7.47
C ALA A 200 -12.82 5.32 7.76
N LEU A 201 -13.76 5.04 6.86
CA LEU A 201 -14.64 3.88 6.97
C LEU A 201 -14.04 2.68 6.23
N LYS A 202 -14.33 1.48 6.72
CA LYS A 202 -13.95 0.23 6.09
C LYS A 202 -14.40 0.23 4.62
N SER A 203 -13.54 -0.31 3.76
CA SER A 203 -13.75 -0.41 2.31
C SER A 203 -13.70 0.92 1.56
N GLU A 204 -13.51 2.06 2.22
CA GLU A 204 -13.18 3.30 1.51
C GLU A 204 -11.83 3.16 0.80
N ILE A 205 -11.69 3.90 -0.29
CA ILE A 205 -10.44 3.99 -1.04
C ILE A 205 -9.82 5.35 -0.75
N TRP A 206 -8.62 5.31 -0.19
CA TRP A 206 -7.84 6.48 0.13
C TRP A 206 -6.61 6.55 -0.75
N ALA A 207 -6.09 7.76 -0.91
CA ALA A 207 -4.81 8.00 -1.56
C ALA A 207 -3.96 8.92 -0.69
N VAL A 208 -2.68 8.57 -0.53
CA VAL A 208 -1.68 9.53 -0.03
C VAL A 208 -1.09 10.27 -1.22
N GLY A 209 -1.17 11.60 -1.15
CA GLY A 209 -0.58 12.50 -2.12
C GLY A 209 0.70 13.13 -1.60
N LEU A 210 1.77 13.03 -2.38
CA LEU A 210 3.05 13.69 -2.12
C LEU A 210 3.39 14.61 -3.29
N LEU A 211 3.55 15.91 -3.02
CA LEU A 211 3.93 16.90 -4.03
C LEU A 211 5.34 17.40 -3.74
N GLN A 212 6.20 17.36 -4.77
CA GLN A 212 7.51 17.98 -4.75
C GLN A 212 7.55 19.09 -5.80
N VAL A 213 7.75 20.33 -5.35
CA VAL A 213 7.82 21.50 -6.23
C VAL A 213 9.27 21.70 -6.62
N THR A 214 9.55 21.71 -7.91
CA THR A 214 10.86 21.91 -8.52
C THR A 214 10.80 23.03 -9.55
N GLY A 215 11.93 23.70 -9.77
CA GLY A 215 12.16 24.59 -10.90
C GLY A 215 12.89 23.91 -12.05
N PHE A 216 13.20 24.68 -13.09
CA PHE A 216 14.04 24.21 -14.19
C PHE A 216 15.43 23.80 -13.67
N GLY A 217 15.90 22.60 -14.04
CA GLY A 217 17.18 22.05 -13.60
C GLY A 217 17.20 21.48 -12.18
N GLN A 218 16.09 21.54 -11.43
CA GLN A 218 15.95 20.87 -10.13
C GLN A 218 15.35 19.47 -10.30
N ASN A 219 15.74 18.55 -9.42
CA ASN A 219 15.23 17.18 -9.38
C ASN A 219 14.41 16.94 -8.12
N CYS A 220 13.39 16.09 -8.21
CA CYS A 220 12.66 15.59 -7.05
C CYS A 220 13.52 14.60 -6.25
N LYS A 221 13.32 14.54 -4.93
CA LYS A 221 13.88 13.49 -4.07
C LYS A 221 13.27 12.16 -4.50
N SER A 222 14.09 11.11 -4.52
CA SER A 222 13.54 9.77 -4.70
C SER A 222 12.74 9.35 -3.47
N ILE A 223 11.74 8.52 -3.72
CA ILE A 223 10.82 7.97 -2.73
C ILE A 223 10.92 6.45 -2.77
N LEU A 224 10.77 5.81 -1.61
CA LEU A 224 10.76 4.35 -1.54
C LEU A 224 9.56 3.83 -2.33
N ALA A 225 9.80 2.89 -3.23
CA ALA A 225 8.81 2.36 -4.14
C ALA A 225 9.14 0.94 -4.55
N THR A 226 8.12 0.14 -4.86
CA THR A 226 8.31 -1.21 -5.37
C THR A 226 7.80 -1.31 -6.81
N LYS A 227 8.51 -2.07 -7.63
CA LYS A 227 8.08 -2.38 -9.00
C LYS A 227 6.99 -3.44 -8.93
N LEU A 228 5.88 -3.17 -9.62
CA LEU A 228 4.75 -4.08 -9.77
C LEU A 228 4.72 -4.63 -11.18
N TRP A 229 4.15 -5.81 -11.34
CA TRP A 229 3.78 -6.28 -12.66
C TRP A 229 2.63 -5.42 -13.18
N GLN A 230 2.73 -4.97 -14.43
CA GLN A 230 1.76 -4.05 -15.06
C GLN A 230 0.42 -4.75 -15.35
N TYR A 231 -0.33 -5.07 -14.30
CA TYR A 231 -1.70 -5.55 -14.40
C TYR A 231 -2.63 -4.34 -14.45
N ALA A 232 -3.29 -4.15 -15.58
CA ALA A 232 -4.37 -3.18 -15.68
C ALA A 232 -5.58 -3.67 -14.88
N ALA A 233 -6.19 -2.80 -14.08
CA ALA A 233 -7.48 -3.11 -13.49
C ALA A 233 -8.53 -3.30 -14.60
N PRO A 234 -9.48 -4.24 -14.44
CA PRO A 234 -10.65 -4.35 -15.30
C PRO A 234 -11.35 -3.00 -15.51
N ALA A 235 -11.90 -2.79 -16.72
CA ALA A 235 -12.62 -1.56 -17.05
C ALA A 235 -13.77 -1.32 -16.06
N GLY A 236 -13.90 -0.08 -15.59
CA GLY A 236 -14.91 0.33 -14.61
C GLY A 236 -14.48 0.23 -13.15
N LEU A 237 -13.37 -0.46 -12.84
CA LEU A 237 -12.80 -0.44 -11.48
C LEU A 237 -11.99 0.84 -11.23
N ARG A 238 -12.03 1.28 -9.98
CA ARG A 238 -11.34 2.47 -9.51
C ARG A 238 -10.67 2.18 -8.17
N PRO A 239 -9.40 2.59 -7.97
CA PRO A 239 -8.52 3.20 -8.96
C PRO A 239 -8.12 2.19 -10.05
N ALA A 240 -7.69 2.66 -11.21
CA ALA A 240 -7.23 1.78 -12.30
C ALA A 240 -5.86 1.14 -12.03
N ALA A 241 -5.10 1.70 -11.08
CA ALA A 241 -3.83 1.18 -10.58
C ALA A 241 -3.59 1.64 -9.13
N LEU A 242 -2.63 1.02 -8.44
CA LEU A 242 -2.25 1.40 -7.06
C LEU A 242 -1.44 2.71 -7.00
N TYR A 243 -1.03 3.25 -8.14
CA TYR A 243 -0.26 4.47 -8.23
C TYR A 243 -0.66 5.29 -9.47
N GLY A 244 -0.64 6.59 -9.31
CA GLY A 244 -0.81 7.55 -10.39
C GLY A 244 -0.26 8.92 -10.02
N THR A 245 -0.27 9.82 -10.99
CA THR A 245 0.13 11.22 -10.80
C THR A 245 -1.06 12.13 -11.08
N GLY A 246 -1.27 13.09 -10.19
CA GLY A 246 -2.25 14.15 -10.37
C GLY A 246 -1.74 15.28 -11.28
N PRO A 247 -2.55 16.33 -11.49
CA PRO A 247 -2.15 17.48 -12.28
C PRO A 247 -0.96 18.22 -11.67
N ALA A 248 -0.22 18.93 -12.53
CA ALA A 248 0.83 19.84 -12.09
C ALA A 248 0.27 20.93 -11.18
N SER A 249 0.93 21.19 -10.05
CA SER A 249 0.49 22.16 -9.05
C SER A 249 1.66 22.65 -8.18
N THR A 250 1.52 23.82 -7.56
CA THR A 250 2.48 24.34 -6.57
C THR A 250 2.06 24.08 -5.13
N THR A 251 0.84 23.60 -4.91
CA THR A 251 0.29 23.15 -3.61
C THR A 251 -0.57 21.90 -3.80
N LEU A 252 -0.93 21.20 -2.73
CA LEU A 252 -1.89 20.09 -2.85
C LEU A 252 -3.26 20.62 -3.33
N PRO A 253 -3.80 20.15 -4.47
CA PRO A 253 -5.14 20.54 -4.91
C PRO A 253 -6.21 20.05 -3.94
N SER A 254 -7.25 20.84 -3.68
CA SER A 254 -8.38 20.41 -2.84
C SER A 254 -9.19 19.27 -3.47
N THR A 255 -9.15 19.18 -4.80
CA THR A 255 -9.85 18.15 -5.58
C THR A 255 -9.03 17.78 -6.81
N ILE A 256 -8.96 16.49 -7.11
CA ILE A 256 -8.31 15.97 -8.33
C ILE A 256 -9.35 15.13 -9.10
N PRO A 257 -9.87 15.61 -10.24
CA PRO A 257 -10.78 14.85 -11.07
C PRO A 257 -10.14 13.54 -11.55
N TYR A 258 -10.89 12.44 -11.60
CA TYR A 258 -10.36 11.13 -12.01
C TYR A 258 -9.66 11.16 -13.37
N GLY A 259 -10.24 11.86 -14.35
CA GLY A 259 -9.66 11.99 -15.69
C GLY A 259 -8.37 12.81 -15.77
N SER A 260 -7.97 13.48 -14.69
CA SER A 260 -6.68 14.19 -14.59
C SER A 260 -5.57 13.34 -13.97
N ILE A 261 -5.89 12.11 -13.52
CA ILE A 261 -4.92 11.19 -12.93
C ILE A 261 -4.29 10.36 -14.05
N THR A 262 -2.96 10.43 -14.16
CA THR A 262 -2.20 9.54 -15.05
C THR A 262 -1.73 8.33 -14.24
N PHE A 263 -2.39 7.19 -14.43
CA PHE A 263 -2.08 5.95 -13.72
C PHE A 263 -0.81 5.27 -14.26
N ASN A 264 -0.03 4.70 -13.35
CA ASN A 264 1.13 3.88 -13.68
C ASN A 264 1.01 2.53 -12.95
N PRO A 265 0.69 1.43 -13.66
CA PRO A 265 0.49 0.12 -13.04
C PRO A 265 1.81 -0.63 -12.73
N GLY A 266 2.96 -0.11 -13.14
CA GLY A 266 4.26 -0.80 -13.01
C GLY A 266 5.04 -0.46 -11.74
N LEU A 267 4.52 0.45 -10.92
CA LEU A 267 5.21 0.99 -9.76
C LEU A 267 4.20 1.27 -8.66
N CYS A 268 4.61 1.19 -7.40
CA CYS A 268 3.85 1.71 -6.27
C CYS A 268 4.80 2.32 -5.23
N PRO A 269 4.65 3.62 -4.87
CA PRO A 269 5.40 4.22 -3.78
C PRO A 269 4.88 3.76 -2.41
N TYR A 270 5.78 3.63 -1.44
CA TYR A 270 5.40 3.26 -0.07
C TYR A 270 4.86 4.47 0.66
N TYR A 271 3.54 4.46 0.87
CA TYR A 271 2.83 5.42 1.70
C TYR A 271 1.95 4.69 2.70
N ALA A 272 1.71 5.32 3.85
CA ALA A 272 0.77 4.80 4.83
C ALA A 272 0.04 5.92 5.57
N LEU A 273 -1.17 5.62 6.05
CA LEU A 273 -1.92 6.45 7.00
C LEU A 273 -2.18 5.67 8.29
N SER A 274 -2.07 6.33 9.45
CA SER A 274 -2.29 5.72 10.78
C SER A 274 -2.85 6.69 11.81
#